data_AF-A0A3B8JXG9-F1
#
_entry.id   AF-A0A3B8JXG9-F1
#
_cell.length_a   1.000
_cell.length_b   1.000
_cell.length_c   1.000
_cell.angle_alpha   90.00
_cell.angle_beta   90.00
_cell.angle_gamma   90.00
#
_symmetry.space_group_name_H-M   'P 1'
#
loop_
_entity.id
_entity.type
_entity.pdbx_description
1 polymer ?
#
loop_
_entity_poly.entity_id
_entity_poly.type
_entity_poly.pdbx_seq_one_letter_code
_entity_poly.pdbx_strand_id
1 'polypeptide(L)'
;MMTLNEKLNQYFSGRVVRKDLTQKIKEGANVPVYVLEYLLGMYCATDDEESIKDGVERVKQILAENFVRPDEAEKVKSRIREIGQYTVIDKLTVVLNPKFNLIT
;
A
#
# COMPACT_ATOMS: atom_id res chain seq x y z
N MET A 1 10.24 -30.23 9.07
CA MET A 1 9.16 -30.02 8.08
C MET A 1 8.81 -28.55 8.10
N MET A 2 8.65 -27.90 6.94
CA MET A 2 8.16 -26.52 6.92
C MET A 2 6.74 -26.42 7.47
N THR A 3 6.48 -25.38 8.25
CA THR A 3 5.16 -25.03 8.78
C THR A 3 4.24 -24.54 7.65
N LEU A 4 2.93 -24.47 7.92
CA LEU A 4 1.97 -23.96 6.94
C LEU A 4 2.27 -22.50 6.58
N ASN A 5 2.65 -21.68 7.55
CA ASN A 5 2.98 -20.27 7.35
C ASN A 5 4.20 -20.10 6.44
N GLU A 6 5.26 -20.88 6.66
CA GLU A 6 6.46 -20.87 5.82
C GLU A 6 6.13 -21.23 4.37
N LYS A 7 5.28 -22.27 4.16
CA LYS A 7 4.82 -22.65 2.82
C LYS A 7 3.97 -21.55 2.17
N LEU A 8 3.08 -20.93 2.94
CA LEU A 8 2.24 -19.84 2.45
C LEU A 8 3.11 -18.65 2.00
N ASN A 9 4.07 -18.23 2.82
CA ASN A 9 5.00 -17.15 2.47
C ASN A 9 5.85 -17.51 1.24
N GLN A 10 6.29 -18.77 1.12
CA GLN A 10 7.10 -19.24 -0.01
C GLN A 10 6.32 -19.27 -1.34
N TYR A 11 5.12 -19.83 -1.37
CA TYR A 11 4.36 -20.05 -2.62
C TYR A 11 3.39 -18.91 -2.95
N PHE A 12 3.02 -18.08 -1.98
CA PHE A 12 2.02 -17.03 -2.12
C PHE A 12 2.52 -15.66 -1.60
N SER A 13 3.82 -15.39 -1.73
CA SER A 13 4.39 -14.07 -1.45
C SER A 13 3.59 -12.95 -2.13
N GLY A 14 3.35 -11.84 -1.41
CA GLY A 14 2.48 -10.76 -1.90
C GLY A 14 0.98 -11.03 -1.83
N ARG A 15 0.55 -12.27 -1.56
CA ARG A 15 -0.88 -12.64 -1.37
C ARG A 15 -1.23 -13.09 0.04
N VAL A 16 -0.23 -13.24 0.91
CA VAL A 16 -0.40 -13.59 2.31
C VAL A 16 -0.16 -12.34 3.15
N VAL A 17 -1.09 -12.06 4.06
CA VAL A 17 -1.05 -10.87 4.90
C VAL A 17 -1.22 -11.27 6.35
N ARG A 18 -0.34 -10.73 7.18
CA ARG A 18 -0.43 -10.77 8.64
C ARG A 18 -1.48 -9.79 9.14
N LYS A 19 -2.65 -10.32 9.50
CA LYS A 19 -3.81 -9.54 9.95
C LYS A 19 -3.56 -8.79 11.27
N ASP A 20 -2.70 -9.32 12.13
CA ASP A 20 -2.30 -8.68 13.38
C ASP A 20 -1.53 -7.36 13.15
N LEU A 21 -0.65 -7.32 12.13
CA LEU A 21 0.06 -6.09 11.75
C LEU A 21 -0.87 -5.05 11.14
N THR A 22 -1.86 -5.51 10.36
CA THR A 22 -2.85 -4.62 9.73
C THR A 22 -3.65 -3.87 10.79
N GLN A 23 -4.04 -4.53 11.88
CA GLN A 23 -4.78 -3.91 12.98
C GLN A 23 -3.93 -2.85 13.70
N LYS A 24 -2.66 -3.16 14.00
CA LYS A 24 -1.74 -2.23 14.69
C LYS A 24 -1.51 -0.92 13.92
N ILE A 25 -1.42 -0.99 12.58
CA ILE A 25 -1.16 0.21 11.76
C ILE A 25 -2.43 1.03 11.52
N LYS A 26 -3.59 0.38 11.45
CA LYS A 26 -4.89 1.03 11.21
C LYS A 26 -5.22 2.09 12.27
N GLU A 27 -4.81 1.89 13.52
CA GLU A 27 -5.08 2.84 14.61
C GLU A 27 -4.38 4.20 14.42
N GLY A 28 -3.30 4.26 13.63
CA GLY A 28 -2.55 5.48 13.37
C GLY A 28 -2.81 6.16 12.02
N ALA A 29 -3.61 5.55 11.13
CA ALA A 29 -3.74 6.00 9.76
C ALA A 29 -5.19 5.93 9.25
N ASN A 30 -5.72 7.06 8.76
CA ASN A 30 -7.02 7.12 8.08
C ASN A 30 -6.90 6.62 6.62
N VAL A 31 -6.47 5.38 6.45
CA VAL A 31 -6.18 4.74 5.17
C VAL A 31 -7.10 3.52 5.01
N PRO A 32 -7.65 3.25 3.81
CA PRO A 32 -8.46 2.05 3.61
C PRO A 32 -7.68 0.76 3.89
N VAL A 33 -8.34 -0.20 4.54
CA VAL A 33 -7.72 -1.45 4.99
C VAL A 33 -7.05 -2.22 3.85
N TYR A 34 -7.70 -2.30 2.69
CA TYR A 34 -7.16 -3.03 1.54
C TYR A 34 -5.82 -2.46 1.03
N VAL A 35 -5.56 -1.16 1.21
CA VAL A 35 -4.27 -0.53 0.86
C VAL A 35 -3.19 -0.99 1.83
N LEU A 36 -3.51 -1.00 3.13
CA LEU A 36 -2.58 -1.49 4.17
C LEU A 36 -2.24 -2.95 3.95
N GLU A 37 -3.25 -3.78 3.67
CA GLU A 37 -3.07 -5.20 3.39
C GLU A 37 -2.17 -5.43 2.17
N TYR A 38 -2.38 -4.68 1.10
CA TYR A 38 -1.52 -4.75 -0.08
C TYR A 38 -0.06 -4.41 0.25
N LEU A 39 0.19 -3.29 0.93
CA LEU A 39 1.55 -2.87 1.29
C LEU A 39 2.21 -3.87 2.25
N LEU A 40 1.49 -4.35 3.27
CA LEU A 40 2.00 -5.34 4.19
C LEU A 40 2.28 -6.69 3.53
N GLY A 41 1.45 -7.11 2.57
CA GLY A 41 1.70 -8.33 1.79
C GLY A 41 2.96 -8.22 0.94
N MET A 42 3.27 -7.02 0.44
CA MET A 42 4.48 -6.77 -0.36
C MET A 42 5.77 -6.68 0.47
N TYR A 43 5.71 -6.07 1.66
CA TYR A 43 6.91 -5.77 2.46
C TYR A 43 7.08 -6.63 3.72
N CYS A 44 6.06 -7.40 4.13
CA CYS A 44 6.07 -8.19 5.37
C CYS A 44 5.69 -9.67 5.13
N ALA A 45 5.85 -10.21 3.91
CA ALA A 45 5.62 -11.62 3.59
C ALA A 45 6.81 -12.52 4.03
N THR A 46 7.18 -12.43 5.30
CA THR A 46 8.24 -13.22 5.94
C THR A 46 7.87 -13.48 7.40
N ASP A 47 8.46 -14.50 8.00
CA ASP A 47 8.29 -14.84 9.42
C ASP A 47 9.43 -14.29 10.31
N ASP A 48 10.44 -13.63 9.70
CA ASP A 48 11.54 -12.98 10.42
C ASP A 48 11.10 -11.65 11.04
N GLU A 49 11.19 -11.53 12.38
CA GLU A 49 10.69 -10.36 13.11
C GLU A 49 11.43 -9.06 12.77
N GLU A 50 12.73 -9.12 12.50
CA GLU A 50 13.53 -7.94 12.13
C GLU A 50 13.10 -7.40 10.76
N SER A 51 13.02 -8.27 9.76
CA SER A 51 12.51 -7.94 8.42
C SER A 51 11.07 -7.43 8.45
N ILE A 52 10.22 -7.98 9.31
CA ILE A 52 8.84 -7.51 9.49
C ILE A 52 8.83 -6.07 10.04
N LYS A 53 9.66 -5.79 11.05
CA LYS A 53 9.75 -4.45 11.64
C LYS A 53 10.19 -3.42 10.60
N ASP A 54 11.22 -3.73 9.82
CA ASP A 54 11.69 -2.87 8.73
C ASP A 54 10.62 -2.69 7.65
N GLY A 55 9.91 -3.77 7.30
CA GLY A 55 8.79 -3.73 6.37
C GLY A 55 7.67 -2.81 6.85
N VAL A 56 7.31 -2.86 8.13
CA VAL A 56 6.30 -2.00 8.74
C VAL A 56 6.73 -0.53 8.71
N GLU A 57 7.98 -0.22 9.04
CA GLU A 57 8.49 1.15 8.95
C GLU A 57 8.48 1.66 7.51
N ARG A 58 8.84 0.80 6.54
CA ARG A 58 8.76 1.14 5.12
C ARG A 58 7.33 1.41 4.66
N VAL A 59 6.35 0.62 5.12
CA VAL A 59 4.92 0.86 4.83
C VAL A 59 4.48 2.23 5.39
N LYS A 60 4.86 2.56 6.63
CA LYS A 60 4.55 3.87 7.22
C LYS A 60 5.14 5.01 6.41
N GLN A 61 6.40 4.88 5.98
CA GLN A 61 7.05 5.89 5.14
C GLN A 61 6.34 6.07 3.79
N ILE A 62 6.02 4.97 3.10
CA ILE A 62 5.30 5.01 1.83
C ILE A 62 3.96 5.73 1.96
N LEU A 63 3.21 5.46 3.03
CA LEU A 63 1.95 6.14 3.29
C LEU A 63 2.16 7.62 3.61
N ALA A 64 3.15 7.96 4.44
CA ALA A 64 3.42 9.35 4.78
C ALA A 64 3.86 10.21 3.58
N GLU A 65 4.56 9.61 2.62
CA GLU A 65 5.08 10.32 1.45
C GLU A 65 4.09 10.33 0.27
N ASN A 66 3.39 9.22 0.02
CA ASN A 66 2.65 9.03 -1.23
C ASN A 66 1.12 9.01 -1.06
N PHE A 67 0.58 8.83 0.16
CA PHE A 67 -0.87 8.83 0.36
C PHE A 67 -1.41 10.26 0.31
N VAL A 68 -2.29 10.51 -0.66
CA VAL A 68 -2.88 11.84 -0.84
C VAL A 68 -4.04 12.00 0.11
N ARG A 69 -3.93 12.94 1.04
CA ARG A 69 -5.05 13.32 1.89
C ARG A 69 -5.94 14.33 1.16
N PRO A 70 -7.27 14.28 1.33
CA PRO A 70 -8.20 15.18 0.62
C PRO A 70 -7.89 16.68 0.82
N ASP A 71 -7.33 17.05 1.96
CA ASP A 71 -6.93 18.41 2.33
C ASP A 71 -5.56 18.84 1.76
N GLU A 72 -4.77 17.92 1.20
CA GLU A 72 -3.42 18.18 0.70
C GLU A 72 -3.32 18.26 -0.84
N ALA A 73 -4.45 18.38 -1.55
CA ALA A 73 -4.49 18.35 -3.01
C ALA A 73 -3.57 19.40 -3.69
N GLU A 74 -3.55 20.64 -3.20
CA GLU A 74 -2.69 21.70 -3.77
C GLU A 74 -1.20 21.47 -3.53
N LYS A 75 -0.84 20.88 -2.39
CA LYS A 75 0.55 20.51 -2.07
C LYS A 75 1.06 19.44 -3.02
N VAL A 76 0.24 18.44 -3.34
CA VAL A 76 0.56 17.37 -4.29
C VAL A 76 0.74 17.95 -5.70
N LYS A 77 -0.14 18.87 -6.14
CA LYS A 77 0.01 19.57 -7.42
C LYS A 77 1.31 20.36 -7.51
N SER A 78 1.70 21.07 -6.44
CA SER A 78 2.98 21.80 -6.41
C SER A 78 4.17 20.85 -6.56
N ARG A 79 4.17 19.74 -5.81
CA ARG A 79 5.22 18.72 -5.89
C ARG A 79 5.34 18.11 -7.29
N ILE A 80 4.23 17.77 -7.93
CA ILE A 80 4.23 17.25 -9.32
C ILE A 80 4.83 18.27 -10.27
N ARG A 81 4.49 19.56 -10.12
CA ARG A 81 5.02 20.63 -10.98
C ARG A 81 6.53 20.82 -10.81
N GLU A 82 7.04 20.72 -9.59
CA GLU A 82 8.47 20.93 -9.28
C GLU A 82 9.33 19.73 -9.67
N ILE A 83 8.86 18.51 -9.43
CA ILE A 83 9.64 17.28 -9.56
C ILE A 83 9.41 16.61 -10.93
N GLY A 84 8.34 16.98 -11.64
CA GLY A 84 7.94 16.41 -12.93
C GLY A 84 7.23 15.06 -12.83
N GLN A 85 7.64 14.20 -11.89
CA GLN A 85 7.00 12.91 -11.62
C GLN A 85 6.79 12.72 -10.11
N TYR A 86 5.60 12.25 -9.73
CA TYR A 86 5.26 11.95 -8.33
C TYR A 86 4.40 10.69 -8.25
N THR A 87 4.70 9.80 -7.31
CA THR A 87 3.90 8.60 -7.06
C THR A 87 2.82 8.93 -6.04
N VAL A 88 1.58 8.57 -6.34
CA VAL A 88 0.44 8.80 -5.44
C VAL A 88 -0.30 7.51 -5.13
N ILE A 89 -0.78 7.40 -3.90
CA ILE A 89 -1.77 6.41 -3.49
C ILE A 89 -3.08 7.16 -3.30
N ASP A 90 -4.01 6.97 -4.23
CA ASP A 90 -5.33 7.58 -4.21
C ASP A 90 -6.36 6.64 -4.84
N LYS A 91 -7.63 6.88 -4.54
CA LYS A 91 -8.75 6.15 -5.14
C LYS A 91 -9.12 6.78 -6.48
N LEU A 92 -8.66 6.16 -7.57
CA LEU A 92 -9.07 6.54 -8.91
C LEU A 92 -10.43 5.91 -9.27
N THR A 93 -11.29 6.70 -9.90
CA THR A 93 -12.55 6.23 -10.49
C THR A 93 -12.43 6.32 -12.00
N VAL A 94 -12.62 5.21 -12.68
CA VAL A 94 -12.63 5.14 -14.15
C VAL A 94 -14.03 4.85 -14.64
N VAL A 95 -14.39 5.41 -15.79
CA VAL A 95 -15.71 5.22 -16.42
C VAL A 95 -15.49 4.71 -17.84
N LEU A 96 -16.28 3.72 -18.26
CA LEU A 96 -16.28 3.28 -19.65
C LEU A 96 -16.86 4.40 -20.51
N ASN A 97 -16.09 4.87 -21.48
CA ASN A 97 -16.57 5.75 -22.52
C ASN A 97 -17.13 4.91 -23.69
N PRO A 98 -18.47 4.74 -23.80
CA PRO A 98 -19.06 3.84 -24.80
C PRO A 98 -18.86 4.32 -26.23
N LYS A 99 -18.59 5.62 -26.45
CA LYS A 99 -18.36 6.17 -27.80
C LYS A 99 -17.04 5.72 -28.40
N PHE A 100 -16.01 5.58 -27.57
CA PHE A 100 -14.67 5.21 -28.01
C PHE A 100 -14.26 3.80 -27.58
N ASN A 101 -15.10 3.12 -26.79
CA ASN A 101 -14.79 1.84 -26.15
C ASN A 101 -13.46 1.89 -25.35
N LEU A 102 -13.23 3.01 -24.67
CA LEU A 102 -12.03 3.27 -23.88
C LEU A 102 -12.39 3.45 -22.40
N ILE A 103 -11.50 2.98 -21.52
CA ILE A 103 -11.55 3.26 -20.08
C ILE A 103 -10.83 4.59 -19.86
N THR A 104 -11.56 5.59 -19.36
CA THR A 104 -11.04 6.93 -19.02
C THR A 104 -11.20 7.22 -17.56
#